data_AF-A0A1E5MHG0-F1
#
_entry.id   AF-A0A1E5MHG0-F1
#
_cell.length_a   1.000
_cell.length_b   1.000
_cell.length_c   1.000
_cell.angle_alpha   90.00
_cell.angle_beta   90.00
_cell.angle_gamma   90.00
#
_symmetry.space_group_name_H-M   'P 1'
#
loop_
_entity.id
_entity.type
_entity.pdbx_description
1 polymer ?
#
loop_
_entity_poly.entity_id
_entity_poly.type
_entity_poly.pdbx_seq_one_letter_code
_entity_poly.pdbx_strand_id
1 'polypeptide(L)'
;MTITDDPTGTIDPRWARVRPMVFRTIIGAVVAAGLVGIVAVLLGDFGRVAVQLLLTVVVVVVFALLSWYDADVSSRRSGTFAFASIVVSMYLLVTGLFKVWVVPTDPDGGDGIWLVGEHFWQWLGIVFVARFALLHVHLLLVIHRRYPTPLLQLVAKVTVGVIALLALLLSVPLLAPDADLASGYWRLVWVVVILDLLGTVVVPLSNALFRPRHHGGPGVGASVDAPSAAWRSQLAAATPVAGGWTGTPVPAAPAVPAGTAVAAAPAVSVNPTVPADGGRRTHDEAATVRGSDGLLYERRPDGARALAWPRYVDGTPLPAAPDGSPDFGGVARP
;
A
#
# COMPACT_ATOMS: atom_id res chain seq x y z
N MET A 1 10.41 21.18 -11.03
CA MET A 1 9.48 20.51 -11.97
C MET A 1 8.21 20.22 -11.20
N THR A 2 7.23 21.11 -11.33
CA THR A 2 5.96 21.14 -10.59
C THR A 2 4.99 20.13 -11.22
N ILE A 3 4.58 19.13 -10.44
CA ILE A 3 3.48 18.23 -10.80
C ILE A 3 2.19 19.04 -10.62
N THR A 4 1.62 19.49 -11.73
CA THR A 4 0.24 19.99 -11.78
C THR A 4 -0.70 18.80 -11.65
N ASP A 5 -1.36 18.69 -10.50
CA ASP A 5 -2.50 17.79 -10.32
C ASP A 5 -3.68 18.34 -11.14
N ASP A 6 -4.07 17.62 -12.18
CA ASP A 6 -5.31 17.84 -12.92
C ASP A 6 -6.50 17.42 -12.01
N PRO A 7 -7.46 18.32 -11.71
CA PRO A 7 -8.60 18.02 -10.83
C PRO A 7 -9.62 17.05 -11.46
N THR A 8 -9.46 16.68 -12.72
CA THR A 8 -10.25 15.63 -13.37
C THR A 8 -9.45 14.33 -13.38
N GLY A 9 -9.93 13.29 -12.69
CA GLY A 9 -9.23 12.00 -12.50
C GLY A 9 -8.98 11.16 -13.78
N THR A 10 -8.93 11.79 -14.95
CA THR A 10 -8.56 11.18 -16.22
C THR A 10 -7.05 11.04 -16.29
N ILE A 11 -6.57 9.80 -16.31
CA ILE A 11 -5.15 9.49 -16.54
C ILE A 11 -4.71 10.20 -17.83
N ASP A 12 -3.69 11.03 -17.71
CA ASP A 12 -3.03 11.74 -18.79
C ASP A 12 -2.84 10.81 -20.02
N PRO A 13 -3.41 11.11 -21.20
CA PRO A 13 -3.41 10.19 -22.35
C PRO A 13 -2.00 9.85 -22.86
N ARG A 14 -1.01 10.69 -22.51
CA ARG A 14 0.42 10.42 -22.70
C ARG A 14 0.90 9.23 -21.86
N TRP A 15 0.50 9.12 -20.59
CA TRP A 15 0.90 8.03 -19.70
C TRP A 15 0.33 6.67 -20.13
N ALA A 16 -0.88 6.66 -20.69
CA ALA A 16 -1.49 5.44 -21.23
C ALA A 16 -0.70 4.85 -22.42
N ARG A 17 -0.07 5.70 -23.24
CA ARG A 17 0.77 5.28 -24.38
C ARG A 17 2.19 4.87 -23.97
N VAL A 18 2.77 5.53 -22.97
CA VAL A 18 4.16 5.31 -22.54
C VAL A 18 4.32 3.96 -21.83
N ARG A 19 3.33 3.54 -21.05
CA ARG A 19 3.38 2.31 -20.24
C ARG A 19 3.69 1.04 -21.06
N PRO A 20 2.96 0.73 -22.16
CA PRO A 20 3.29 -0.42 -23.00
C PRO A 20 4.62 -0.27 -23.75
N MET A 21 5.10 0.95 -23.98
CA MET A 21 6.40 1.21 -24.59
C MET A 21 7.56 0.81 -23.66
N VAL A 22 7.44 1.13 -22.37
CA VAL A 22 8.44 0.75 -21.35
C VAL A 22 8.57 -0.78 -21.25
N PHE A 23 7.45 -1.50 -21.22
CA PHE A 23 7.50 -2.98 -21.19
C PHE A 23 8.15 -3.56 -22.45
N ARG A 24 7.85 -3.02 -23.63
CA ARG A 24 8.48 -3.46 -24.88
C ARG A 24 9.99 -3.19 -24.90
N THR A 25 10.45 -2.05 -24.37
CA THR A 25 11.89 -1.76 -24.29
C THR A 25 12.61 -2.67 -23.30
N ILE A 26 11.98 -3.04 -22.18
CA ILE A 26 12.55 -3.99 -21.22
C ILE A 26 12.65 -5.37 -21.84
N ILE A 27 11.57 -5.86 -22.44
CA ILE A 27 11.55 -7.17 -23.13
C ILE A 27 12.60 -7.17 -24.25
N GLY A 28 12.68 -6.11 -25.05
CA GLY A 28 13.67 -5.96 -26.12
C GLY A 28 15.11 -6.00 -25.60
N ALA A 29 15.40 -5.31 -24.49
CA ALA A 29 16.73 -5.31 -23.87
C ALA A 29 17.11 -6.70 -23.32
N VAL A 30 16.17 -7.41 -22.69
CA VAL A 30 16.38 -8.78 -22.18
C VAL A 30 16.64 -9.75 -23.32
N VAL A 31 15.85 -9.68 -24.40
CA VAL A 31 16.06 -10.51 -25.60
C VAL A 31 17.40 -10.20 -26.26
N ALA A 32 17.76 -8.93 -26.40
CA ALA A 32 19.04 -8.52 -26.97
C ALA A 32 20.23 -9.03 -26.12
N ALA A 33 20.15 -8.92 -24.79
CA ALA A 33 21.18 -9.47 -23.90
C ALA A 33 21.29 -10.99 -24.01
N GLY A 34 20.17 -11.71 -24.11
CA GLY A 34 20.15 -13.16 -24.35
C GLY A 34 20.80 -13.54 -25.68
N LEU A 35 20.51 -12.80 -26.75
CA LEU A 35 21.15 -13.00 -28.06
C LEU A 35 22.66 -12.74 -28.00
N VAL A 36 23.10 -11.70 -27.31
CA VAL A 36 24.54 -11.44 -27.08
C VAL A 36 25.20 -12.60 -26.34
N GLY A 37 24.55 -13.16 -25.32
CA GLY A 37 25.03 -14.35 -24.61
C GLY A 37 25.15 -15.57 -25.53
N ILE A 38 24.14 -15.83 -26.37
CA ILE A 38 24.15 -16.94 -27.35
C ILE A 38 25.28 -16.75 -28.37
N VAL A 39 25.43 -15.55 -28.93
CA VAL A 39 26.50 -15.22 -29.89
C VAL A 39 27.88 -15.39 -29.24
N ALA A 40 28.06 -14.95 -27.98
CA ALA A 40 29.30 -15.13 -27.24
C ALA A 40 29.64 -16.61 -27.03
N VAL A 41 28.65 -17.48 -26.79
CA VAL A 41 28.86 -18.93 -26.67
C VAL A 41 29.19 -19.58 -28.02
N LEU A 42 28.55 -19.14 -29.11
CA LEU A 42 28.77 -19.71 -30.44
C LEU A 42 30.12 -19.34 -31.06
N LEU A 43 30.64 -18.14 -30.75
CA LEU A 43 31.92 -17.64 -31.28
C LEU A 43 33.10 -17.81 -30.30
N GLY A 44 32.83 -18.15 -29.04
CA GLY A 44 33.82 -18.11 -27.97
C GLY A 44 34.77 -19.32 -27.96
N ASP A 45 36.06 -19.04 -27.79
CA ASP A 45 37.01 -20.03 -27.28
C ASP A 45 36.74 -20.21 -25.78
N PHE A 46 36.56 -21.46 -25.32
CA PHE A 46 36.14 -21.77 -23.96
C PHE A 46 37.30 -21.62 -22.97
N GLY A 47 37.70 -20.36 -22.71
CA GLY A 47 38.66 -19.99 -21.68
C GLY A 47 38.04 -19.20 -20.54
N ARG A 48 38.83 -18.97 -19.48
CA ARG A 48 38.45 -18.14 -18.32
C ARG A 48 37.81 -16.82 -18.71
N VAL A 49 38.44 -16.10 -19.66
CA VAL A 49 37.98 -14.78 -20.10
C VAL A 49 36.61 -14.84 -20.76
N ALA A 50 36.34 -15.86 -21.59
CA ALA A 50 35.04 -16.02 -22.22
C ALA A 50 33.93 -16.24 -21.18
N VAL A 51 34.20 -17.08 -20.16
CA VAL A 51 33.28 -17.31 -19.05
C VAL A 51 33.06 -16.04 -18.22
N GLN A 52 34.11 -15.25 -17.94
CA GLN A 52 33.99 -13.97 -17.23
C GLN A 52 33.14 -12.96 -17.99
N LEU A 53 33.31 -12.86 -19.31
CA LEU A 53 32.48 -11.98 -20.15
C LEU A 53 31.01 -12.43 -20.14
N LEU A 54 30.77 -13.75 -20.28
CA LEU A 54 29.43 -14.32 -20.19
C LEU A 54 28.77 -14.04 -18.83
N LEU A 55 29.47 -14.28 -17.72
CA LEU A 55 28.94 -14.04 -16.37
C LEU A 55 28.73 -12.55 -16.10
N THR A 56 29.54 -11.66 -16.69
CA THR A 56 29.30 -10.21 -16.61
C THR A 56 27.96 -9.84 -17.24
N VAL A 57 27.61 -10.43 -18.39
CA VAL A 57 26.29 -10.24 -19.01
C VAL A 57 25.19 -10.73 -18.07
N VAL A 58 25.37 -11.90 -17.43
CA VAL A 58 24.40 -12.44 -16.46
C VAL A 58 24.24 -11.50 -15.25
N VAL A 59 25.33 -10.96 -14.68
CA VAL A 59 25.29 -9.99 -13.59
C VAL A 59 24.48 -8.74 -13.98
N VAL A 60 24.69 -8.23 -15.20
CA VAL A 60 23.96 -7.06 -15.72
C VAL A 60 22.48 -7.38 -15.92
N VAL A 61 22.14 -8.56 -16.46
CA VAL A 61 20.74 -9.00 -16.63
C VAL A 61 20.03 -9.10 -15.27
N VAL A 62 20.67 -9.73 -14.28
CA VAL A 62 20.13 -9.82 -12.91
C VAL A 62 19.95 -8.42 -12.33
N PHE A 63 20.94 -7.54 -12.43
CA PHE A 63 20.83 -6.15 -11.98
C PHE A 63 19.68 -5.39 -12.65
N ALA A 64 19.48 -5.57 -13.96
CA ALA A 64 18.40 -4.94 -14.70
C ALA A 64 17.01 -5.44 -14.24
N LEU A 65 16.85 -6.77 -14.06
CA LEU A 65 15.63 -7.38 -13.54
C LEU A 65 15.31 -6.87 -12.12
N LEU A 66 16.33 -6.80 -11.27
CA LEU A 66 16.22 -6.29 -9.92
C LEU A 66 15.87 -4.79 -9.90
N SER A 67 16.49 -3.99 -10.76
CA SER A 67 16.19 -2.56 -10.91
C SER A 67 14.77 -2.32 -11.40
N TRP A 68 14.28 -3.17 -12.32
CA TRP A 68 12.89 -3.13 -12.76
C TRP A 68 11.92 -3.48 -11.62
N TYR A 69 12.21 -4.53 -10.86
CA TYR A 69 11.42 -4.89 -9.68
C TYR A 69 11.38 -3.75 -8.64
N ASP A 70 12.54 -3.17 -8.33
CA ASP A 70 12.65 -2.06 -7.39
C ASP A 70 11.92 -0.81 -7.89
N ALA A 71 11.89 -0.56 -9.20
CA ALA A 71 11.12 0.54 -9.80
C ALA A 71 9.60 0.33 -9.65
N ASP A 72 9.08 -0.88 -9.89
CA ASP A 72 7.66 -1.17 -9.68
C ASP A 72 7.26 -1.02 -8.21
N VAL A 73 8.09 -1.54 -7.28
CA VAL A 73 7.84 -1.43 -5.84
C VAL A 73 7.97 0.02 -5.34
N SER A 74 8.97 0.77 -5.82
CA SER A 74 9.20 2.17 -5.45
C SER A 74 8.05 3.08 -5.89
N SER A 75 7.45 2.84 -7.05
CA SER A 75 6.34 3.66 -7.57
C SER A 75 5.13 3.72 -6.62
N ARG A 76 5.01 2.74 -5.72
CA ARG A 76 3.90 2.59 -4.76
C ARG A 76 4.27 2.99 -3.32
N ARG A 77 5.51 3.41 -3.01
CA ARG A 77 6.00 3.55 -1.62
C ARG A 77 6.90 4.77 -1.36
N SER A 78 7.09 5.05 -0.06
CA SER A 78 7.87 6.18 0.49
C SER A 78 9.34 6.20 0.02
N GLY A 79 9.89 7.39 -0.23
CA GLY A 79 11.24 7.60 -0.79
C GLY A 79 12.40 6.92 -0.05
N THR A 80 12.29 6.65 1.25
CA THR A 80 13.32 5.94 2.03
C THR A 80 13.54 4.51 1.53
N PHE A 81 12.48 3.81 1.11
CA PHE A 81 12.59 2.45 0.58
C PHE A 81 13.28 2.44 -0.79
N ALA A 82 12.97 3.43 -1.63
CA ALA A 82 13.61 3.62 -2.93
C ALA A 82 15.11 3.87 -2.80
N PHE A 83 15.51 4.69 -1.84
CA PHE A 83 16.93 4.94 -1.58
C PHE A 83 17.65 3.67 -1.12
N ALA A 84 17.07 2.93 -0.16
CA ALA A 84 17.66 1.68 0.33
C ALA A 84 17.81 0.63 -0.78
N SER A 85 16.82 0.48 -1.66
CA SER A 85 16.90 -0.47 -2.77
C SER A 85 17.93 -0.07 -3.82
N ILE A 86 18.11 1.23 -4.09
CA ILE A 86 19.19 1.74 -4.96
C ILE A 86 20.56 1.39 -4.36
N VAL A 87 20.76 1.65 -3.07
CA VAL A 87 22.03 1.32 -2.38
C VAL A 87 22.31 -0.18 -2.44
N VAL A 88 21.32 -1.02 -2.15
CA VAL A 88 21.46 -2.49 -2.24
C VAL A 88 21.76 -2.92 -3.68
N SER A 89 21.09 -2.36 -4.67
CA SER A 89 21.32 -2.69 -6.08
C SER A 89 22.73 -2.30 -6.53
N MET A 90 23.21 -1.12 -6.13
CA MET A 90 24.59 -0.68 -6.38
C MET A 90 25.59 -1.64 -5.74
N TYR A 91 25.37 -2.02 -4.48
CA TYR A 91 26.19 -2.99 -3.76
C TYR A 91 26.25 -4.36 -4.47
N LEU A 92 25.11 -4.88 -4.94
CA LEU A 92 25.05 -6.16 -5.66
C LEU A 92 25.76 -6.11 -7.02
N LEU A 93 25.69 -4.97 -7.72
CA LEU A 93 26.39 -4.79 -8.99
C LEU A 93 27.91 -4.78 -8.79
N VAL A 94 28.39 -3.98 -7.82
CA VAL A 94 29.82 -3.86 -7.50
C VAL A 94 30.39 -5.19 -7.05
N THR A 95 29.70 -5.89 -6.12
CA THR A 95 30.15 -7.21 -5.64
C THR A 95 30.09 -8.28 -6.73
N GLY A 96 29.12 -8.23 -7.65
CA GLY A 96 29.05 -9.14 -8.78
C GLY A 96 30.20 -8.96 -9.75
N LEU A 97 30.49 -7.72 -10.14
CA LEU A 97 31.63 -7.43 -11.01
C LEU A 97 32.95 -7.82 -10.35
N PHE A 98 33.10 -7.52 -9.06
CA PHE A 98 34.26 -7.91 -8.27
C PHE A 98 34.45 -9.43 -8.25
N LYS A 99 33.42 -10.21 -7.92
CA LYS A 99 33.49 -11.69 -7.85
C LYS A 99 33.78 -12.35 -9.21
N VAL A 100 33.30 -11.77 -10.32
CA VAL A 100 33.56 -12.30 -11.66
C VAL A 100 35.01 -12.04 -12.09
N TRP A 101 35.57 -10.86 -11.78
CA TRP A 101 36.89 -10.45 -12.28
C TRP A 101 38.05 -10.69 -11.32
N VAL A 102 37.82 -10.62 -10.01
CA VAL A 102 38.84 -10.80 -8.98
C VAL A 102 38.77 -12.23 -8.47
N VAL A 103 39.36 -13.14 -9.24
CA VAL A 103 39.44 -14.57 -8.92
C VAL A 103 40.90 -14.93 -8.63
N PRO A 104 41.20 -15.58 -7.48
CA PRO A 104 42.54 -16.05 -7.18
C PRO A 104 43.10 -16.99 -8.26
N THR A 105 44.42 -17.02 -8.40
CA THR A 105 45.08 -18.05 -9.23
C THR A 105 44.84 -19.42 -8.62
N ASP A 106 44.49 -20.38 -9.49
CA ASP A 106 44.21 -21.75 -9.12
C ASP A 106 45.45 -22.39 -8.47
N PRO A 107 45.36 -22.88 -7.21
CA PRO A 107 46.48 -23.54 -6.55
C PRO A 107 46.97 -24.77 -7.30
N ASP A 108 46.08 -25.44 -8.04
CA ASP A 108 46.35 -26.69 -8.75
C ASP A 108 46.86 -26.45 -10.18
N GLY A 109 47.11 -25.18 -10.55
CA GLY A 109 47.63 -24.81 -11.87
C GLY A 109 46.61 -24.90 -13.01
N GLY A 110 45.33 -25.06 -12.68
CA GLY A 110 44.22 -25.08 -13.63
C GLY A 110 43.96 -23.72 -14.29
N ASP A 111 43.14 -23.74 -15.35
CA ASP A 111 42.67 -22.54 -16.03
C ASP A 111 41.74 -21.67 -15.18
N GLY A 112 41.40 -22.08 -13.95
CA GLY A 112 40.62 -21.36 -12.95
C GLY A 112 39.16 -21.14 -13.32
N ILE A 113 38.62 -21.82 -14.34
CA ILE A 113 37.22 -21.66 -14.78
C ILE A 113 36.25 -22.05 -13.65
N TRP A 114 36.54 -23.13 -12.93
CA TRP A 114 35.70 -23.60 -11.82
C TRP A 114 35.62 -22.58 -10.67
N LEU A 115 36.74 -21.93 -10.33
CA LEU A 115 36.80 -20.89 -9.31
C LEU A 115 35.92 -19.70 -9.66
N VAL A 116 35.89 -19.27 -10.93
CA VAL A 116 34.98 -18.21 -11.40
C VAL A 116 33.51 -18.61 -11.15
N GLY A 117 33.15 -19.86 -11.46
CA GLY A 117 31.81 -20.38 -11.21
C GLY A 117 31.44 -20.42 -9.73
N GLU A 118 32.37 -20.82 -8.87
CA GLU A 118 32.16 -20.81 -7.42
C GLU A 118 31.97 -19.39 -6.86
N HIS A 119 32.81 -18.44 -7.27
CA HIS A 119 32.70 -17.03 -6.89
C HIS A 119 31.36 -16.43 -7.35
N PHE A 120 30.89 -16.82 -8.53
CA PHE A 120 29.57 -16.45 -9.03
C PHE A 120 28.43 -17.03 -8.17
N TRP A 121 28.52 -18.30 -7.75
CA TRP A 121 27.54 -18.89 -6.83
C TRP A 121 27.50 -18.19 -5.47
N GLN A 122 28.67 -17.81 -4.94
CA GLN A 122 28.76 -17.03 -3.70
C GLN A 122 28.10 -15.65 -3.87
N TRP A 123 28.33 -14.97 -5.00
CA TRP A 123 27.62 -13.73 -5.33
C TRP A 123 26.10 -13.93 -5.39
N LEU A 124 25.64 -15.03 -5.98
CA LEU A 124 24.20 -15.34 -5.99
C LEU A 124 23.64 -15.53 -4.57
N GLY A 125 24.44 -16.11 -3.66
CA GLY A 125 24.14 -16.14 -2.22
C GLY A 125 23.98 -14.74 -1.62
N ILE A 126 24.86 -13.79 -1.96
CA ILE A 126 24.75 -12.39 -1.52
C ILE A 126 23.46 -11.75 -2.04
N VAL A 127 23.13 -11.97 -3.33
CA VAL A 127 21.88 -11.51 -3.94
C VAL A 127 20.69 -12.05 -3.16
N PHE A 128 20.67 -13.35 -2.86
CA PHE A 128 19.59 -13.98 -2.11
C PHE A 128 19.45 -13.39 -0.71
N VAL A 129 20.53 -13.26 0.05
CA VAL A 129 20.52 -12.68 1.41
C VAL A 129 20.02 -11.24 1.40
N ALA A 130 20.55 -10.40 0.51
CA ALA A 130 20.16 -8.99 0.42
C ALA A 130 18.68 -8.82 0.02
N ARG A 131 18.19 -9.66 -0.91
CA ARG A 131 16.79 -9.60 -1.37
C ARG A 131 15.83 -10.19 -0.35
N PHE A 132 16.22 -11.26 0.35
CA PHE A 132 15.46 -11.79 1.47
C PHE A 132 15.32 -10.75 2.58
N ALA A 133 16.38 -10.01 2.91
CA ALA A 133 16.33 -8.93 3.87
C ALA A 133 15.35 -7.80 3.46
N LEU A 134 15.41 -7.35 2.20
CA LEU A 134 14.45 -6.36 1.68
C LEU A 134 13.00 -6.88 1.70
N LEU A 135 12.80 -8.16 1.35
CA LEU A 135 11.49 -8.81 1.42
C LEU A 135 10.98 -8.86 2.87
N HIS A 136 11.84 -9.18 3.83
CA HIS A 136 11.52 -9.25 5.24
C HIS A 136 11.12 -7.87 5.77
N VAL A 137 11.90 -6.82 5.46
CA VAL A 137 11.56 -5.44 5.78
C VAL A 137 10.22 -5.04 5.14
N HIS A 138 9.98 -5.47 3.90
CA HIS A 138 8.71 -5.20 3.23
C HIS A 138 7.53 -5.84 3.97
N LEU A 139 7.67 -7.11 4.37
CA LEU A 139 6.67 -7.88 5.12
C LEU A 139 6.35 -7.21 6.47
N LEU A 140 7.38 -6.81 7.23
CA LEU A 140 7.20 -6.12 8.51
C LEU A 140 6.46 -4.79 8.35
N LEU A 141 6.80 -4.01 7.32
CA LEU A 141 6.13 -2.74 7.03
C LEU A 141 4.66 -2.94 6.65
N VAL A 142 4.31 -4.03 5.94
CA VAL A 142 2.91 -4.36 5.63
C VAL A 142 2.13 -4.69 6.91
N ILE A 143 2.71 -5.47 7.81
CA ILE A 143 2.09 -5.86 9.08
C ILE A 143 1.89 -4.65 10.00
N HIS A 144 2.88 -3.78 10.11
CA HIS A 144 2.86 -2.63 11.03
C HIS A 144 1.97 -1.48 10.59
N ARG A 145 1.66 -1.34 9.30
CA ARG A 145 0.70 -0.33 8.82
C ARG A 145 -0.70 -0.47 9.43
N ARG A 146 -1.00 -1.63 10.03
CA ARG A 146 -2.32 -1.90 10.62
C ARG A 146 -2.54 -1.24 12.00
N TYR A 147 -1.48 -0.82 12.72
CA TYR A 147 -1.61 -0.25 14.07
C TYR A 147 -0.52 0.81 14.39
N PRO A 148 -0.86 2.13 14.47
CA PRO A 148 0.14 3.20 14.57
C PRO A 148 0.43 3.64 16.03
N THR A 149 0.83 2.72 16.93
CA THR A 149 1.33 3.14 18.25
C THR A 149 2.83 3.46 18.19
N PRO A 150 3.33 4.48 18.93
CA PRO A 150 4.74 4.90 18.87
C PRO A 150 5.72 3.82 19.33
N LEU A 151 5.29 2.96 20.27
CA LEU A 151 6.08 1.80 20.72
C LEU A 151 6.28 0.79 19.58
N LEU A 152 5.24 0.48 18.80
CA LEU A 152 5.34 -0.41 17.64
C LEU A 152 6.27 0.17 16.57
N GLN A 153 6.29 1.48 16.39
CA GLN A 153 7.19 2.13 15.43
C GLN A 153 8.66 2.04 15.85
N LEU A 154 8.96 2.15 17.15
CA LEU A 154 10.31 1.95 17.66
C LEU A 154 10.77 0.51 17.42
N VAL A 155 9.95 -0.47 17.79
CA VAL A 155 10.24 -1.90 17.58
C VAL A 155 10.45 -2.20 16.10
N ALA A 156 9.62 -1.66 15.21
CA ALA A 156 9.77 -1.82 13.76
C ALA A 156 11.10 -1.26 13.23
N LYS A 157 11.53 -0.09 13.72
CA LYS A 157 12.83 0.47 13.32
C LYS A 157 13.99 -0.39 13.82
N VAL A 158 13.89 -0.90 15.04
CA VAL A 158 14.91 -1.80 15.62
C VAL A 158 14.99 -3.09 14.83
N THR A 159 13.86 -3.76 14.53
CA THR A 159 13.86 -5.00 13.74
C THR A 159 14.38 -4.79 12.33
N VAL A 160 14.03 -3.68 11.66
CA VAL A 160 14.62 -3.34 10.36
C VAL A 160 16.14 -3.17 10.45
N GLY A 161 16.63 -2.53 11.52
CA GLY A 161 18.07 -2.42 11.79
C GLY A 161 18.75 -3.78 12.03
N VAL A 162 18.10 -4.66 12.79
CA VAL A 162 18.58 -6.04 13.04
C VAL A 162 18.63 -6.85 11.76
N ILE A 163 17.61 -6.77 10.90
CA ILE A 163 17.58 -7.46 9.60
C ILE A 163 18.70 -6.94 8.69
N ALA A 164 18.89 -5.62 8.62
CA ALA A 164 19.95 -5.02 7.82
C ALA A 164 21.35 -5.43 8.33
N LEU A 165 21.53 -5.46 9.65
CA LEU A 165 22.75 -5.93 10.29
C LEU A 165 23.00 -7.42 10.00
N LEU A 166 21.96 -8.26 10.09
CA LEU A 166 22.04 -9.68 9.79
C LEU A 166 22.44 -9.92 8.33
N ALA A 167 21.83 -9.18 7.40
CA ALA A 167 22.17 -9.26 5.98
C ALA A 167 23.63 -8.87 5.74
N LEU A 168 24.12 -7.83 6.41
CA LEU A 168 25.52 -7.40 6.33
C LEU A 168 26.46 -8.47 6.90
N LEU A 169 26.15 -9.03 8.07
CA LEU A 169 26.91 -10.11 8.68
C LEU A 169 26.90 -11.40 7.84
N LEU A 170 25.81 -11.72 7.17
CA LEU A 170 25.80 -12.89 6.27
C LEU A 170 26.56 -12.60 4.96
N SER A 171 26.66 -11.33 4.55
CA SER A 171 27.38 -10.96 3.34
C SER A 171 28.90 -11.12 3.45
N VAL A 172 29.50 -10.84 4.62
CA VAL A 172 30.97 -10.92 4.80
C VAL A 172 31.56 -12.31 4.48
N PRO A 173 31.07 -13.44 5.05
CA PRO A 173 31.62 -14.76 4.72
C PRO A 173 31.37 -15.15 3.26
N LEU A 174 30.35 -14.58 2.60
CA LEU A 174 30.13 -14.78 1.18
C LEU A 174 31.09 -13.94 0.31
N LEU A 175 31.52 -12.77 0.78
CA LEU A 175 32.52 -11.95 0.10
C LEU A 175 33.91 -12.57 0.19
N ALA A 176 34.29 -13.02 1.38
CA ALA A 176 35.61 -13.57 1.67
C ALA A 176 35.49 -14.94 2.36
N PRO A 177 35.21 -16.02 1.60
CA PRO A 177 35.03 -17.36 2.16
C PRO A 177 36.30 -17.91 2.81
N ASP A 178 37.47 -17.52 2.30
CA ASP A 178 38.78 -17.96 2.82
C ASP A 178 39.24 -17.16 4.06
N ALA A 179 38.46 -16.15 4.46
CA ALA A 179 38.78 -15.40 5.66
C ALA A 179 38.54 -16.27 6.90
N ASP A 180 39.57 -16.45 7.72
CA ASP A 180 39.44 -17.11 9.02
C ASP A 180 38.69 -16.20 9.99
N LEU A 181 37.37 -16.28 9.95
CA LEU A 181 36.47 -15.52 10.79
C LEU A 181 36.48 -16.12 12.19
N ALA A 182 36.99 -15.33 13.16
CA ALA A 182 37.07 -15.72 14.56
C ALA A 182 35.74 -16.30 15.07
N SER A 183 35.80 -17.27 15.98
CA SER A 183 34.60 -17.88 16.58
C SER A 183 33.61 -16.86 17.18
N GLY A 184 34.12 -15.71 17.65
CA GLY A 184 33.30 -14.58 18.10
C GLY A 184 32.39 -13.99 17.01
N TYR A 185 32.82 -14.02 15.75
CA TYR A 185 32.03 -13.59 14.60
C TYR A 185 30.77 -14.43 14.44
N TRP A 186 30.93 -15.76 14.37
CA TRP A 186 29.81 -16.68 14.22
C TRP A 186 28.87 -16.62 15.42
N ARG A 187 29.39 -16.39 16.63
CA ARG A 187 28.55 -16.12 17.81
C ARG A 187 27.71 -14.87 17.64
N LEU A 188 28.28 -13.78 17.12
CA LEU A 188 27.53 -12.56 16.84
C LEU A 188 26.44 -12.80 15.79
N VAL A 189 26.74 -13.52 14.70
CA VAL A 189 25.75 -13.91 13.69
C VAL A 189 24.59 -14.65 14.36
N TRP A 190 24.86 -15.66 15.18
CA TRP A 190 23.83 -16.42 15.88
C TRP A 190 23.00 -15.56 16.83
N VAL A 191 23.61 -14.64 17.57
CA VAL A 191 22.90 -13.69 18.45
C VAL A 191 21.93 -12.83 17.64
N VAL A 192 22.38 -12.29 16.50
CA VAL A 192 21.55 -11.45 15.63
C VAL A 192 20.43 -12.26 14.98
N VAL A 193 20.69 -13.50 14.55
CA VAL A 193 19.65 -14.42 14.03
C VAL A 193 18.57 -14.67 15.08
N ILE A 194 18.96 -14.96 16.32
CA ILE A 194 18.01 -15.17 17.42
C ILE A 194 17.21 -13.89 17.71
N LEU A 195 17.85 -12.72 17.69
CA LEU A 195 17.18 -11.44 17.89
C LEU A 195 16.18 -11.13 16.77
N ASP A 196 16.52 -11.46 15.52
CA ASP A 196 15.62 -11.32 14.37
C ASP A 196 14.40 -12.23 14.53
N LEU A 197 14.61 -13.53 14.78
CA LEU A 197 13.56 -14.51 15.05
C LEU A 197 12.66 -14.06 16.21
N LEU A 198 13.24 -13.61 17.32
CA LEU A 198 12.49 -13.09 18.46
C LEU A 198 11.66 -11.86 18.07
N GLY A 199 12.24 -10.92 17.33
CA GLY A 199 11.54 -9.74 16.81
C GLY A 199 10.34 -10.09 15.94
N THR A 200 10.46 -11.11 15.08
CA THR A 200 9.36 -11.57 14.21
C THR A 200 8.20 -12.22 14.98
N VAL A 201 8.49 -12.94 16.07
CA VAL A 201 7.48 -13.65 16.87
C VAL A 201 6.82 -12.73 17.90
N VAL A 202 7.56 -11.82 18.51
CA VAL A 202 7.05 -10.92 19.56
C VAL A 202 6.05 -9.91 19.00
N VAL A 203 6.24 -9.43 17.78
CA VAL A 203 5.33 -8.45 17.12
C VAL A 203 3.88 -8.98 17.03
N PRO A 204 3.60 -10.14 16.42
CA PRO A 204 2.23 -10.66 16.33
C PRO A 204 1.66 -11.06 17.70
N LEU A 205 2.47 -11.60 18.61
CA LEU A 205 2.02 -12.04 19.93
C LEU A 205 1.62 -10.85 20.83
N SER A 206 2.45 -9.81 20.88
CA SER A 206 2.13 -8.58 21.59
C SER A 206 0.84 -7.96 21.04
N ASN A 207 0.69 -7.92 19.72
CA ASN A 207 -0.55 -7.46 19.10
C ASN A 207 -1.77 -8.32 19.46
N ALA A 208 -1.63 -9.65 19.53
CA ALA A 208 -2.71 -10.54 19.97
C ALA A 208 -3.11 -10.30 21.43
N LEU A 209 -2.14 -10.04 22.31
CA LEU A 209 -2.38 -9.79 23.74
C LEU A 209 -3.02 -8.42 24.01
N PHE A 210 -2.59 -7.38 23.29
CA PHE A 210 -3.05 -6.00 23.46
C PHE A 210 -4.24 -5.62 22.59
N ARG A 211 -4.88 -6.58 21.90
CA ARG A 211 -6.09 -6.32 21.12
C ARG A 211 -7.15 -5.72 22.07
N PRO A 212 -7.63 -4.48 21.85
CA PRO A 212 -8.72 -3.94 22.64
C PRO A 212 -9.91 -4.89 22.46
N ARG A 213 -10.25 -5.63 23.52
CA ARG A 213 -11.56 -6.27 23.60
C ARG A 213 -12.54 -5.13 23.42
N HIS A 214 -13.30 -5.12 22.33
CA HIS A 214 -14.46 -4.25 22.26
C HIS A 214 -15.26 -4.62 23.49
N HIS A 215 -15.22 -3.74 24.50
CA HIS A 215 -16.18 -3.82 25.58
C HIS A 215 -17.47 -3.51 24.84
N GLY A 216 -18.23 -4.55 24.54
CA GLY A 216 -19.65 -4.39 24.32
C GLY A 216 -20.11 -3.55 25.49
N GLY A 217 -20.61 -2.35 25.19
CA GLY A 217 -21.12 -1.45 26.21
C GLY A 217 -22.10 -2.23 27.10
N PRO A 218 -22.28 -1.82 28.37
CA PRO A 218 -23.20 -2.48 29.27
C PRO A 218 -24.61 -2.49 28.66
N GLY A 219 -24.94 -3.60 28.00
CA GLY A 219 -26.30 -4.04 27.77
C GLY A 219 -26.86 -4.36 29.12
N VAL A 220 -27.44 -3.34 29.74
CA VAL A 220 -28.37 -3.45 30.84
C VAL A 220 -29.40 -4.53 30.48
N GLY A 221 -29.55 -5.51 31.37
CA GLY A 221 -30.75 -6.34 31.44
C GLY A 221 -30.73 -7.61 30.61
N ALA A 222 -30.15 -8.66 31.19
CA ALA A 222 -30.80 -9.96 31.10
C ALA A 222 -32.16 -9.85 31.79
N SER A 223 -33.25 -9.80 31.02
CA SER A 223 -34.55 -10.31 31.45
C SER A 223 -34.85 -11.55 30.61
N VAL A 224 -34.60 -12.70 31.21
CA VAL A 224 -35.21 -13.96 30.81
C VAL A 224 -36.71 -13.86 31.13
N ASP A 225 -37.54 -13.91 30.09
CA ASP A 225 -38.88 -14.52 30.00
C ASP A 225 -39.82 -13.74 29.07
N ALA A 226 -40.05 -14.29 27.87
CA ALA A 226 -41.37 -14.43 27.25
C ALA A 226 -41.24 -15.09 25.85
N PRO A 227 -41.91 -16.22 25.58
CA PRO A 227 -42.00 -16.75 24.23
C PRO A 227 -42.94 -15.87 23.41
N SER A 228 -42.44 -15.24 22.35
CA SER A 228 -43.24 -14.45 21.42
C SER A 228 -44.08 -15.36 20.51
N ALA A 229 -45.17 -15.88 21.07
CA ALA A 229 -46.34 -16.32 20.31
C ALA A 229 -47.09 -15.10 19.79
N ALA A 230 -46.64 -14.53 18.67
CA ALA A 230 -47.36 -13.47 17.95
C ALA A 230 -47.30 -13.68 16.42
N TRP A 231 -47.51 -14.93 15.98
CA TRP A 231 -47.95 -15.26 14.63
C TRP A 231 -49.35 -15.85 14.72
N ARG A 232 -50.36 -15.00 14.94
CA ARG A 232 -51.79 -15.33 14.75
C ARG A 232 -52.65 -14.08 14.93
N SER A 233 -52.87 -13.34 13.83
CA SER A 233 -54.11 -12.58 13.55
C SER A 233 -53.92 -11.65 12.35
N GLN A 234 -53.99 -12.19 11.13
CA GLN A 234 -54.69 -11.55 9.99
C GLN A 234 -54.66 -12.47 8.78
N LEU A 235 -55.38 -13.59 8.87
CA LEU A 235 -55.80 -14.41 7.73
C LEU A 235 -57.07 -15.16 8.15
N ALA A 236 -58.16 -14.40 8.23
CA ALA A 236 -59.56 -14.83 8.27
C ALA A 236 -60.40 -13.54 8.09
N ALA A 237 -61.37 -13.41 7.21
CA ALA A 237 -61.94 -14.30 6.22
C ALA A 237 -62.55 -13.39 5.14
N ALA A 238 -62.36 -13.75 3.88
CA ALA A 238 -63.17 -13.24 2.79
C ALA A 238 -64.40 -14.14 2.66
N THR A 239 -65.59 -13.56 2.80
CA THR A 239 -66.82 -14.13 2.23
C THR A 239 -67.80 -13.01 1.85
N PRO A 240 -68.50 -13.14 0.71
CA PRO A 240 -69.24 -12.06 0.07
C PRO A 240 -70.71 -12.02 0.51
N VAL A 241 -71.35 -10.86 0.43
CA VAL A 241 -72.82 -10.73 0.40
C VAL A 241 -73.21 -9.75 -0.69
N ALA A 242 -74.11 -10.21 -1.56
CA ALA A 242 -74.69 -9.48 -2.69
C ALA A 242 -76.14 -9.04 -2.39
N GLY A 243 -76.51 -7.87 -2.94
CA GLY A 243 -77.88 -7.38 -3.18
C GLY A 243 -78.46 -6.46 -2.09
N GLY A 244 -79.05 -5.28 -2.35
CA GLY A 244 -79.31 -4.50 -3.56
C GLY A 244 -80.26 -3.31 -3.24
N TRP A 245 -80.18 -2.22 -4.04
CA TRP A 245 -81.16 -1.11 -4.26
C TRP A 245 -81.55 -0.23 -3.03
N THR A 246 -81.60 1.11 -3.01
CA THR A 246 -81.83 2.20 -3.98
C THR A 246 -81.49 3.57 -3.34
N GLY A 247 -81.21 4.60 -4.15
CA GLY A 247 -81.40 6.01 -3.76
C GLY A 247 -80.31 6.99 -4.21
N THR A 248 -80.53 7.65 -5.35
CA THR A 248 -79.92 8.94 -5.75
C THR A 248 -80.60 10.10 -4.98
N PRO A 249 -79.92 11.24 -4.68
CA PRO A 249 -79.64 12.28 -5.69
C PRO A 249 -78.28 13.02 -5.58
N VAL A 250 -77.97 13.72 -6.68
CA VAL A 250 -76.89 14.67 -7.04
C VAL A 250 -77.29 16.12 -6.59
N PRO A 251 -76.50 17.24 -6.68
CA PRO A 251 -75.06 17.55 -6.71
C PRO A 251 -74.60 18.60 -5.64
N ALA A 252 -73.28 18.79 -5.41
CA ALA A 252 -72.69 20.12 -5.15
C ALA A 252 -71.13 20.16 -5.30
N ALA A 253 -70.62 21.03 -6.18
CA ALA A 253 -69.27 21.62 -6.12
C ALA A 253 -69.30 22.85 -5.16
N PRO A 254 -68.23 23.66 -4.89
CA PRO A 254 -66.83 23.69 -5.39
C PRO A 254 -65.74 23.96 -4.29
N ALA A 255 -64.46 24.03 -4.67
CA ALA A 255 -63.53 25.15 -4.36
C ALA A 255 -62.02 24.74 -4.38
N VAL A 256 -61.24 25.56 -5.08
CA VAL A 256 -59.77 25.60 -5.17
C VAL A 256 -59.27 26.73 -4.25
N PRO A 257 -58.04 26.66 -3.69
CA PRO A 257 -56.98 27.61 -4.09
C PRO A 257 -55.62 26.86 -4.22
N ALA A 258 -54.85 26.97 -5.30
CA ALA A 258 -54.06 28.10 -5.82
C ALA A 258 -52.95 28.61 -4.87
N GLY A 259 -51.70 28.42 -5.31
CA GLY A 259 -50.50 29.15 -4.87
C GLY A 259 -49.39 28.26 -4.31
N THR A 260 -48.10 28.40 -4.61
CA THR A 260 -47.37 29.29 -5.53
C THR A 260 -45.96 28.70 -5.65
N ALA A 261 -45.36 28.75 -6.83
CA ALA A 261 -43.94 28.46 -7.05
C ALA A 261 -43.04 29.51 -6.40
N VAL A 262 -41.84 29.15 -5.92
CA VAL A 262 -40.68 30.06 -5.89
C VAL A 262 -39.38 29.27 -6.09
N ALA A 263 -38.57 29.81 -7.00
CA ALA A 263 -37.24 29.36 -7.40
C ALA A 263 -36.11 30.02 -6.58
N ALA A 264 -34.96 29.31 -6.57
CA ALA A 264 -33.56 29.76 -6.56
C ALA A 264 -33.04 30.85 -5.59
N ALA A 265 -31.92 30.53 -4.92
CA ALA A 265 -31.01 31.48 -4.26
C ALA A 265 -29.57 30.87 -4.17
N PRO A 266 -28.50 31.63 -3.85
CA PRO A 266 -27.55 32.12 -4.87
C PRO A 266 -26.08 31.73 -4.63
N ALA A 267 -25.24 31.95 -5.64
CA ALA A 267 -23.78 31.85 -5.56
C ALA A 267 -23.16 33.12 -4.93
N VAL A 268 -22.19 32.94 -4.02
CA VAL A 268 -21.37 34.04 -3.47
C VAL A 268 -19.91 33.77 -3.79
N SER A 269 -19.32 34.67 -4.58
CA SER A 269 -17.90 34.81 -4.87
C SER A 269 -17.20 35.67 -3.81
N VAL A 270 -16.00 35.30 -3.35
CA VAL A 270 -15.15 36.15 -2.51
C VAL A 270 -13.73 36.22 -3.07
N ASN A 271 -13.27 37.46 -3.25
CA ASN A 271 -11.93 37.91 -3.69
C ASN A 271 -11.02 38.10 -2.45
N PRO A 272 -9.69 37.86 -2.48
CA PRO A 272 -8.85 38.00 -1.30
C PRO A 272 -8.15 39.37 -1.25
N THR A 273 -8.33 40.09 -0.15
CA THR A 273 -7.41 41.15 0.28
C THR A 273 -7.30 41.12 1.80
N VAL A 274 -6.10 40.87 2.33
CA VAL A 274 -5.75 41.16 3.73
C VAL A 274 -4.33 41.73 3.78
N PRO A 275 -4.10 42.87 4.45
CA PRO A 275 -2.77 43.40 4.75
C PRO A 275 -2.18 42.76 6.01
N ALA A 276 -0.85 42.77 6.10
CA ALA A 276 -0.09 42.34 7.26
C ALA A 276 -0.29 43.30 8.44
N ASP A 277 -0.62 42.80 9.62
CA ASP A 277 -0.01 43.30 10.85
C ASP A 277 -0.07 42.28 12.01
N GLY A 278 0.96 42.33 12.85
CA GLY A 278 1.19 41.43 13.98
C GLY A 278 0.32 41.74 15.20
N GLY A 279 0.01 40.70 15.97
CA GLY A 279 -0.69 40.84 17.24
C GLY A 279 -0.98 39.50 17.91
N ARG A 280 -0.13 39.15 18.88
CA ARG A 280 -0.31 38.07 19.85
C ARG A 280 -1.71 38.15 20.48
N ARG A 281 -2.59 37.16 20.23
CA ARG A 281 -3.86 37.00 20.94
C ARG A 281 -3.99 35.59 21.50
N THR A 282 -4.05 35.58 22.83
CA THR A 282 -4.60 34.59 23.76
C THR A 282 -5.37 33.42 23.17
N HIS A 283 -4.92 32.20 23.48
CA HIS A 283 -5.75 30.99 23.56
C HIS A 283 -6.88 31.25 24.57
N ASP A 284 -8.13 31.36 24.09
CA ASP A 284 -9.32 30.72 24.72
C ASP A 284 -10.70 31.11 24.15
N GLU A 285 -10.80 31.73 22.98
CA GLU A 285 -12.12 32.13 22.46
C GLU A 285 -12.46 31.51 21.09
N ALA A 286 -13.58 30.77 21.06
CA ALA A 286 -14.34 30.21 19.94
C ALA A 286 -13.83 28.91 19.25
N ALA A 287 -14.17 27.76 19.86
CA ALA A 287 -13.96 26.41 19.31
C ALA A 287 -15.13 25.85 18.47
N THR A 288 -16.19 26.62 18.21
CA THR A 288 -17.37 26.16 17.46
C THR A 288 -17.63 26.97 16.20
N VAL A 289 -17.97 26.28 15.11
CA VAL A 289 -18.33 26.84 13.80
C VAL A 289 -19.79 26.51 13.52
N ARG A 290 -20.58 27.49 13.08
CA ARG A 290 -21.99 27.28 12.71
C ARG A 290 -22.10 26.68 11.31
N GLY A 291 -22.73 25.51 11.18
CA GLY A 291 -23.01 24.86 9.91
C GLY A 291 -24.12 25.55 9.11
N SER A 292 -24.26 25.16 7.84
CA SER A 292 -25.29 25.68 6.93
C SER A 292 -26.73 25.30 7.34
N ASP A 293 -26.87 24.32 8.23
CA ASP A 293 -28.09 23.89 8.90
C ASP A 293 -28.38 24.65 10.21
N GLY A 294 -27.53 25.63 10.56
CA GLY A 294 -27.69 26.47 11.74
C GLY A 294 -27.21 25.85 13.05
N LEU A 295 -26.75 24.59 13.02
CA LEU A 295 -26.21 23.88 14.18
C LEU A 295 -24.75 24.28 14.44
N LEU A 296 -24.31 24.16 15.70
CA LEU A 296 -22.95 24.48 16.11
C LEU A 296 -22.11 23.19 16.10
N TYR A 297 -21.01 23.22 15.36
CA TYR A 297 -20.06 22.11 15.23
C TYR A 297 -18.75 22.49 15.89
N GLU A 298 -18.10 21.54 16.54
CA GLU A 298 -16.74 21.70 17.00
C GLU A 298 -15.80 21.85 15.80
N ARG A 299 -14.88 22.82 15.87
CA ARG A 299 -13.93 23.10 14.80
C ARG A 299 -13.07 21.86 14.59
N ARG A 300 -13.25 21.20 13.44
CA ARG A 300 -12.49 20.03 13.04
C ARG A 300 -10.98 20.33 13.07
N PRO A 301 -10.14 19.48 13.68
CA PRO A 301 -8.70 19.69 13.72
C PRO A 301 -8.13 19.76 12.30
N ASP A 302 -7.24 20.72 12.07
CA ASP A 302 -6.60 20.99 10.79
C ASP A 302 -5.92 19.71 10.28
N GLY A 303 -6.50 19.08 9.24
CA GLY A 303 -5.96 17.86 8.62
C GLY A 303 -6.98 16.74 8.35
N ALA A 304 -8.19 16.80 8.92
CA ALA A 304 -9.24 15.83 8.60
C ALA A 304 -9.90 16.14 7.24
N ARG A 305 -9.47 15.43 6.19
CA ARG A 305 -10.06 15.48 4.85
C ARG A 305 -11.57 15.30 4.94
N ALA A 306 -12.34 16.25 4.42
CA ALA A 306 -13.79 16.09 4.29
C ALA A 306 -14.06 14.86 3.41
N LEU A 307 -14.82 13.90 3.94
CA LEU A 307 -15.33 12.79 3.14
C LEU A 307 -16.23 13.39 2.06
N ALA A 308 -15.82 13.25 0.79
CA ALA A 308 -16.59 13.72 -0.34
C ALA A 308 -17.92 12.96 -0.42
N TRP A 309 -19.01 13.67 -0.68
CA TRP A 309 -20.34 13.08 -0.82
C TRP A 309 -20.35 12.02 -1.94
N PRO A 310 -20.91 10.81 -1.71
CA PRO A 310 -20.99 9.77 -2.73
C PRO A 310 -21.70 10.23 -4.00
N ARG A 311 -21.25 9.71 -5.15
CA ARG A 311 -21.80 10.03 -6.48
C ARG A 311 -22.05 8.74 -7.26
N TYR A 312 -23.02 8.79 -8.16
CA TYR A 312 -23.22 7.79 -9.21
C TYR A 312 -22.05 7.79 -10.21
N VAL A 313 -21.96 6.76 -11.04
CA VAL A 313 -20.89 6.60 -12.06
C VAL A 313 -20.92 7.73 -13.10
N ASP A 314 -22.07 8.35 -13.32
CA ASP A 314 -22.26 9.52 -14.19
C ASP A 314 -21.83 10.85 -13.53
N GLY A 315 -21.40 10.83 -12.26
CA GLY A 315 -20.96 12.00 -11.50
C GLY A 315 -22.07 12.72 -10.74
N THR A 316 -23.32 12.28 -10.87
CA THR A 316 -24.47 12.84 -10.14
C THR A 316 -24.35 12.50 -8.64
N PRO A 317 -24.51 13.46 -7.70
CA PRO A 317 -24.47 13.17 -6.26
C PRO A 317 -25.68 12.30 -5.84
N LEU A 318 -25.45 11.39 -4.89
CA LEU A 318 -26.55 10.60 -4.31
C LEU A 318 -27.53 11.52 -3.56
N PRO A 319 -28.85 11.27 -3.65
CA PRO A 319 -29.83 12.00 -2.86
C PRO A 319 -29.59 11.78 -1.35
N ALA A 320 -29.89 12.80 -0.56
CA ALA A 320 -29.82 12.71 0.90
C ALA A 320 -31.15 12.14 1.44
N ALA A 321 -31.04 11.15 2.31
CA ALA A 321 -32.16 10.67 3.10
C ALA A 321 -32.57 11.72 4.16
N PRO A 322 -33.75 11.61 4.77
CA PRO A 322 -34.23 12.56 5.78
C PRO A 322 -33.32 12.68 7.01
N ASP A 323 -32.46 11.70 7.25
CA ASP A 323 -31.46 11.66 8.31
C ASP A 323 -30.10 12.28 7.92
N GLY A 324 -29.98 12.79 6.69
CA GLY A 324 -28.75 13.36 6.15
C GLY A 324 -27.72 12.32 5.70
N SER A 325 -28.08 11.04 5.63
CA SER A 325 -27.23 9.99 5.05
C SER A 325 -27.45 9.86 3.53
N PRO A 326 -26.48 9.32 2.76
CA PRO A 326 -26.66 9.08 1.33
C PRO A 326 -27.64 7.90 1.10
N ASP A 327 -28.66 8.14 0.27
CA ASP A 327 -29.66 7.13 -0.08
C ASP A 327 -29.15 6.18 -1.18
N PHE A 328 -28.94 4.91 -0.82
CA PHE A 328 -28.47 3.85 -1.72
C PHE A 328 -29.61 3.03 -2.36
N GLY A 329 -30.89 3.38 -2.13
CA GLY A 329 -32.04 2.60 -2.61
C GLY A 329 -32.10 2.43 -4.13
N GLY A 330 -31.54 3.37 -4.90
CA GLY A 330 -31.46 3.32 -6.36
C GLY A 330 -30.19 2.69 -6.94
N VAL A 331 -29.26 2.21 -6.10
CA VAL A 331 -28.00 1.61 -6.58
C VAL A 331 -28.22 0.12 -6.82
N ALA A 332 -28.25 -0.28 -8.09
CA ALA A 332 -28.31 -1.70 -8.46
C ALA A 332 -27.07 -2.44 -7.90
N ARG A 333 -27.28 -3.54 -7.19
CA ARG A 333 -26.19 -4.42 -6.75
C ARG A 333 -25.74 -5.26 -7.96
N PRO A 334 -24.42 -5.38 -8.21
CA PRO A 334 -23.89 -6.32 -9.18
C PRO A 334 -24.16 -7.77 -8.75
#